data_AF-A0A6B3EU89-F1
#
_entry.id   AF-A0A6B3EU89-F1
#
_cell.length_a   1.000
_cell.length_b   1.000
_cell.length_c   1.000
_cell.angle_alpha   90.00
_cell.angle_beta   90.00
_cell.angle_gamma   90.00
#
_symmetry.space_group_name_H-M   'P 1'
#
loop_
_entity.id
_entity.type
_entity.pdbx_description
1 polymer ?
#
loop_
_entity_poly.entity_id
_entity_poly.type
_entity_poly.pdbx_seq_one_letter_code
_entity_poly.pdbx_strand_id
1 'polypeptide(L)'
;AQGVPVAEFCAAAHDAQKAVYDGFSLAFDHFGRSSSAQNRELTQHYARKLQENGFIEERAIRQVYSPVDGRFLPDRYVEGTCPHCGYDKARGDQC
;
A
#
# COMPACT_ATOMS: atom_id res chain seq x y z
N ALA A 1 15.26 -5.64 1.18
CA ALA A 1 14.33 -5.47 2.31
C ALA A 1 15.14 -5.46 3.61
N GLN A 2 14.73 -4.71 4.63
CA GLN A 2 15.49 -4.58 5.89
C GLN A 2 15.45 -5.83 6.79
N GLY A 3 14.79 -6.92 6.34
CA GLY A 3 14.81 -8.22 7.05
C GLY A 3 13.94 -8.29 8.31
N VAL A 4 13.25 -7.21 8.67
CA VAL A 4 12.38 -7.14 9.86
C VAL A 4 10.91 -7.43 9.52
N PRO A 5 10.11 -7.92 10.48
CA PRO A 5 8.66 -8.04 10.33
C PRO A 5 8.01 -6.72 9.92
N VAL A 6 7.01 -6.78 9.03
CA VAL A 6 6.30 -5.58 8.52
C VAL A 6 5.71 -4.73 9.65
N ALA A 7 5.11 -5.37 10.66
CA ALA A 7 4.50 -4.66 11.79
C ALA A 7 5.54 -3.84 12.58
N GLU A 8 6.74 -4.40 12.76
CA GLU A 8 7.86 -3.76 13.45
C GLU A 8 8.41 -2.59 12.63
N PHE A 9 8.66 -2.81 11.32
CA PHE A 9 9.08 -1.76 10.41
C PHE A 9 8.12 -0.55 10.43
N CYS A 10 6.81 -0.82 10.32
CA CYS A 10 5.81 0.24 10.32
C CYS A 10 5.66 0.92 11.70
N ALA A 11 5.94 0.23 12.80
CA ALA A 11 5.92 0.84 14.13
C ALA A 11 7.09 1.81 14.29
N ALA A 12 8.30 1.39 13.94
CA ALA A 12 9.48 2.26 13.98
C ALA A 12 9.33 3.49 13.06
N ALA A 13 8.80 3.30 11.85
CA ALA A 13 8.53 4.40 10.92
C ALA A 13 7.48 5.40 11.46
N HIS A 14 6.41 4.89 12.08
CA HIS A 14 5.40 5.73 12.71
C HIS A 14 6.00 6.58 13.84
N ASP A 15 6.82 5.98 14.70
CA ASP A 15 7.42 6.69 15.84
C ASP A 15 8.42 7.76 15.38
N ALA A 16 9.22 7.44 14.36
CA ALA A 16 10.11 8.41 13.72
C ALA A 16 9.33 9.59 13.13
N GLN A 17 8.22 9.32 12.43
CA GLN A 17 7.37 10.35 11.85
C GLN A 17 6.69 11.21 12.92
N LYS A 18 6.19 10.60 14.01
CA LYS A 18 5.63 11.32 15.14
C LYS A 18 6.67 12.26 15.77
N ALA A 19 7.90 11.80 15.99
CA ALA A 19 8.96 12.61 16.57
C ALA A 19 9.27 13.85 15.72
N VAL A 20 9.25 13.72 14.39
CA VAL A 20 9.37 14.87 13.48
C VAL A 20 8.22 15.85 13.70
N TYR A 21 6.98 15.37 13.74
CA TYR A 21 5.80 16.21 13.93
C TYR A 21 5.79 16.93 15.29
N ASP A 22 6.18 16.25 16.35
CA ASP A 22 6.35 16.84 17.67
C ASP A 22 7.42 17.96 17.62
N GLY A 23 8.53 17.73 16.90
CA GLY A 23 9.58 18.72 16.69
C GLY A 23 9.12 19.97 15.93
N PHE A 24 8.15 19.83 15.02
CA PHE A 24 7.49 20.95 14.34
C PHE A 24 6.31 21.55 15.14
N SER A 25 6.08 21.09 16.38
CA SER A 25 4.96 21.53 17.22
C SER A 25 3.59 21.33 16.56
N LEU A 26 3.44 20.27 15.74
CA LEU A 26 2.14 19.89 15.19
C LEU A 26 1.30 19.21 16.29
N ALA A 27 0.28 19.92 16.78
CA ALA A 27 -0.57 19.47 17.88
C ALA A 27 -1.77 18.67 17.37
N PHE A 28 -1.55 17.38 17.07
CA PHE A 28 -2.65 16.47 16.76
C PHE A 28 -3.32 15.97 18.04
N ASP A 29 -4.66 16.04 18.11
CA ASP A 29 -5.41 15.38 19.20
C ASP A 29 -5.25 13.86 19.18
N HIS A 30 -5.13 13.30 17.98
CA HIS A 30 -4.86 11.88 17.76
C HIS A 30 -4.02 11.67 16.50
N PHE A 31 -2.82 11.11 16.66
CA PHE A 31 -2.00 10.62 15.55
C PHE A 31 -2.07 9.09 15.53
N GLY A 32 -2.95 8.57 14.67
CA GLY A 32 -3.29 7.14 14.59
C GLY A 32 -2.55 6.38 13.49
N ARG A 33 -2.95 5.12 13.28
CA ARG A 33 -2.38 4.24 12.25
C ARG A 33 -3.49 3.50 11.50
N SER A 34 -3.32 3.35 10.18
CA SER A 34 -4.22 2.55 9.34
C SER A 34 -4.15 1.05 9.64
N SER A 35 -3.10 0.58 10.30
CA SER A 35 -2.95 -0.80 10.77
C SER A 35 -3.67 -1.08 12.11
N SER A 36 -4.47 -0.13 12.63
CA SER A 36 -5.22 -0.29 13.87
C SER A 36 -6.38 -1.30 13.76
N ALA A 37 -6.77 -1.88 14.89
CA ALA A 37 -7.90 -2.80 14.95
C ALA A 37 -9.22 -2.11 14.54
N GLN A 38 -9.40 -0.86 14.94
CA GLN A 38 -10.55 -0.02 14.60
C GLN A 38 -10.65 0.21 13.09
N ASN A 39 -9.54 0.57 12.43
CA ASN A 39 -9.56 0.77 10.99
C ASN A 39 -9.85 -0.54 10.25
N ARG A 40 -9.29 -1.67 10.72
CA ARG A 40 -9.61 -3.00 10.18
C ARG A 40 -11.10 -3.31 10.29
N GLU A 41 -11.69 -3.10 11.46
CA GLU A 41 -13.11 -3.36 11.70
C GLU A 41 -14.01 -2.49 10.80
N LEU A 42 -13.76 -1.18 10.77
CA LEU A 42 -14.53 -0.23 9.97
C LEU A 42 -14.41 -0.51 8.48
N THR A 43 -13.21 -0.77 7.97
CA THR A 43 -12.98 -1.11 6.55
C THR A 43 -13.80 -2.36 6.16
N GLN A 44 -13.74 -3.39 7.00
CA GLN A 44 -14.46 -4.63 6.78
C GLN A 44 -15.98 -4.43 6.89
N HIS A 45 -16.45 -3.56 7.79
CA HIS A 45 -17.86 -3.19 7.89
C HIS A 45 -18.36 -2.53 6.61
N TYR A 46 -17.64 -1.51 6.11
CA TYR A 46 -18.03 -0.82 4.88
C TYR A 46 -17.98 -1.73 3.66
N ALA A 47 -16.93 -2.57 3.52
CA ALA A 47 -16.85 -3.53 2.42
C ALA A 47 -18.06 -4.48 2.40
N ARG A 48 -18.46 -5.03 3.56
CA ARG A 48 -19.66 -5.86 3.67
C ARG A 48 -20.94 -5.10 3.31
N LYS A 49 -21.09 -3.86 3.77
CA LYS A 49 -22.26 -3.05 3.43
C LYS A 49 -22.36 -2.73 1.95
N LEU A 50 -21.24 -2.41 1.30
CA LEU A 50 -21.23 -2.19 -0.14
C LEU A 50 -21.56 -3.48 -0.91
N GLN A 51 -21.06 -4.63 -0.46
CA GLN A 51 -21.41 -5.93 -1.03
C GLN A 51 -22.90 -6.27 -0.86
N GLU A 52 -23.45 -6.14 0.36
CA GLU A 52 -24.85 -6.41 0.69
C GLU A 52 -25.83 -5.57 -0.14
N ASN A 53 -25.44 -4.34 -0.51
CA ASN A 53 -26.25 -3.42 -1.30
C ASN A 53 -26.00 -3.52 -2.82
N GLY A 54 -25.20 -4.50 -3.27
CA GLY A 54 -24.94 -4.73 -4.70
C GLY A 54 -24.04 -3.68 -5.35
N PHE A 55 -23.24 -2.95 -4.57
CA PHE A 55 -22.30 -1.94 -5.08
C PHE A 55 -20.90 -2.48 -5.37
N ILE A 56 -20.65 -3.75 -5.12
CA ILE A 56 -19.38 -4.43 -5.45
C ILE A 56 -19.67 -5.52 -6.47
N GLU A 57 -18.90 -5.53 -7.55
CA GLU A 57 -18.88 -6.59 -8.56
C GLU A 57 -17.51 -7.26 -8.60
N GLU A 58 -17.50 -8.56 -8.86
CA GLU A 58 -16.26 -9.31 -9.09
C GLU A 58 -15.91 -9.28 -10.59
N ARG A 59 -14.64 -9.01 -10.89
CA ARG A 59 -14.13 -9.00 -12.27
C ARG A 59 -12.79 -9.71 -12.36
N ALA A 60 -12.64 -10.52 -13.40
CA ALA A 60 -11.34 -11.07 -13.76
C ALA A 60 -10.51 -10.01 -14.49
N ILE A 61 -9.25 -9.85 -14.06
CA ILE A 61 -8.29 -8.94 -14.68
C ILE A 61 -7.00 -9.68 -15.02
N ARG A 62 -6.29 -9.20 -16.04
CA ARG A 62 -4.95 -9.69 -16.36
C ARG A 62 -3.94 -8.92 -15.52
N GLN A 63 -3.09 -9.65 -14.81
CA GLN A 63 -2.02 -9.09 -13.99
C GLN A 63 -0.70 -9.77 -14.31
N VAL A 64 0.40 -9.06 -14.12
CA VAL A 64 1.75 -9.62 -14.27
C VAL A 64 2.01 -10.57 -13.09
N TYR A 65 2.52 -11.75 -13.37
CA TYR A 65 2.87 -12.76 -12.37
C TYR A 65 4.34 -13.13 -12.51
N SER A 66 5.06 -13.18 -11.39
CA SER A 66 6.43 -13.69 -11.33
C SER A 66 6.41 -15.16 -10.89
N PRO A 67 6.78 -16.10 -11.77
CA PRO A 67 6.90 -17.52 -11.39
C PRO A 67 8.01 -17.76 -10.38
N VAL A 68 9.06 -16.93 -10.39
CA VAL A 68 10.21 -17.06 -9.48
C VAL A 68 9.83 -16.60 -8.07
N ASP A 69 9.09 -15.51 -7.95
CA ASP A 69 8.66 -14.97 -6.64
C ASP A 69 7.35 -15.59 -6.13
N GLY A 70 6.64 -16.34 -6.97
CA GLY A 70 5.38 -16.98 -6.63
C GLY A 70 4.24 -16.00 -6.32
N ARG A 71 4.21 -14.83 -6.97
CA ARG A 71 3.22 -13.78 -6.69
C ARG A 71 2.90 -12.90 -7.90
N PHE A 72 1.72 -12.26 -7.86
CA PHE A 72 1.40 -11.15 -8.75
C PHE A 72 2.27 -9.94 -8.43
N LEU A 73 2.73 -9.24 -9.47
CA LEU A 73 3.56 -8.05 -9.37
C LEU A 73 2.67 -6.81 -9.50
N PRO A 74 2.59 -5.96 -8.48
CA PRO A 74 2.12 -4.58 -8.64
C PRO A 74 3.05 -3.82 -9.59
N ASP A 75 2.52 -2.78 -10.23
CA ASP A 75 3.20 -1.98 -11.26
C ASP A 75 4.61 -1.52 -10.86
N ARG A 76 4.80 -1.14 -9.58
CA ARG A 76 6.09 -0.70 -9.03
C ARG A 76 7.21 -1.75 -9.06
N TYR A 77 6.91 -3.03 -9.30
CA TYR A 77 7.88 -4.13 -9.42
C TYR A 77 8.04 -4.62 -10.87
N VAL A 78 7.31 -4.03 -11.82
CA VAL A 78 7.47 -4.31 -13.24
C VAL A 78 8.40 -3.26 -13.79
N GLU A 79 9.55 -3.68 -14.31
CA GLU A 79 10.53 -2.80 -14.95
C GLU A 79 10.67 -3.14 -16.44
N GLY A 80 10.95 -2.14 -17.26
CA GLY A 80 11.16 -2.34 -18.68
C GLY A 80 11.48 -1.05 -19.43
N THR A 81 11.48 -1.14 -20.77
CA THR A 81 11.71 0.00 -21.63
C THR A 81 10.42 0.79 -21.85
N CYS A 82 10.45 2.09 -21.57
CA CYS A 82 9.34 3.00 -21.81
C CYS A 82 8.94 2.98 -23.29
N PRO A 83 7.68 2.66 -23.63
CA PRO A 83 7.24 2.57 -25.02
C PRO A 83 7.13 3.95 -25.71
N HIS A 84 7.21 5.05 -24.95
CA HIS A 84 7.06 6.40 -25.46
C HIS A 84 8.39 7.12 -25.73
N CYS A 85 9.39 6.95 -24.84
CA CYS A 85 10.66 7.68 -24.93
C CYS A 85 11.91 6.78 -24.98
N GLY A 86 11.75 5.46 -24.81
CA GLY A 86 12.88 4.53 -24.86
C GLY A 86 13.74 4.44 -23.59
N TYR A 87 13.33 5.08 -22.48
CA TYR A 87 14.02 4.92 -21.19
C TYR A 87 13.97 3.46 -20.74
N ASP A 88 15.12 2.83 -20.50
CA ASP A 88 15.26 1.38 -20.38
C ASP A 88 14.94 0.80 -18.98
N LYS A 89 14.64 1.68 -18.01
CA LYS A 89 14.37 1.31 -16.60
C LYS A 89 13.09 1.94 -16.07
N ALA A 90 12.10 2.12 -16.94
CA ALA A 90 10.78 2.58 -16.54
C ALA A 90 10.10 1.54 -15.65
N ARG A 91 9.29 2.00 -14.69
CA ARG A 91 8.41 1.15 -13.90
C ARG A 91 7.03 1.07 -14.56
N GLY A 92 6.23 0.07 -14.19
CA GLY A 92 4.90 -0.14 -14.76
C GLY A 92 3.96 1.07 -14.65
N ASP A 93 4.15 1.92 -13.63
CA ASP A 93 3.32 3.09 -13.33
C ASP A 93 3.98 4.43 -13.70
N GLN A 94 5.28 4.45 -13.98
CA GLN A 94 6.02 5.69 -14.18
C GLN A 94 7.25 5.47 -15.07
N CYS A 95 7.39 6.34 -16.08
CA CYS A 95 8.62 6.49 -16.85
C CYS A 95 9.73 7.11 -16.01
#